data_AF-A0A8J7P0R6-F1
#
_entry.id   AF-A0A8J7P0R6-F1
#
_cell.length_a   1.000
_cell.length_b   1.000
_cell.length_c   1.000
_cell.angle_alpha   90.00
_cell.angle_beta   90.00
_cell.angle_gamma   90.00
#
_symmetry.space_group_name_H-M   'P 1'
#
loop_
_entity.id
_entity.type
_entity.pdbx_description
1 polymer ?
#
loop_
_entity_poly.entity_id
_entity_poly.type
_entity_poly.pdbx_seq_one_letter_code
_entity_poly.pdbx_strand_id
1 'polypeptide(L)'
;GHVHITDFNIATVLKDTEKATSMAGTKPYMAPEVFHSFMEGGPGYSYPVDWWSLGITAYELLRGWRPYDIHSSTPVEEIVNMFRAERVHYSSTWSKGMVSLLRKLLAKDPECRLSSVTDIQSSPYLADVNWDAVLEKAVAPGFVPNKGRLNCDPTFELEEMILESKPLHKKKKRLAKSKSRDATKESCPLSAHLQQCLETVRQEFIIFNREK
;
A
#
# COMPACT_ATOMS: atom_id res chain seq x y z
N GLY A 1 2.73 17.62 -6.74
CA GLY A 1 2.80 16.25 -6.24
C GLY A 1 1.76 16.05 -5.17
N HIS A 2 0.51 15.79 -5.56
CA HIS A 2 -0.47 15.21 -4.62
C HIS A 2 -0.11 13.75 -4.40
N VAL A 3 -0.46 13.22 -3.23
CA VAL A 3 -0.23 11.82 -2.87
C VAL A 3 -1.43 10.96 -3.32
N HIS A 4 -1.14 9.72 -3.70
CA HIS A 4 -2.12 8.74 -4.13
C HIS A 4 -1.79 7.40 -3.49
N ILE A 5 -2.82 6.69 -3.04
CA ILE A 5 -2.70 5.30 -2.57
C ILE A 5 -2.79 4.39 -3.80
N THR A 6 -1.96 3.36 -3.84
CA THR A 6 -1.91 2.35 -4.89
C THR A 6 -1.64 0.98 -4.26
N ASP A 7 -1.55 -0.07 -5.08
CA ASP A 7 -1.23 -1.44 -4.68
C ASP A 7 -2.23 -2.02 -3.65
N PHE A 8 -3.41 -2.39 -4.15
CA PHE A 8 -4.50 -2.99 -3.35
C PHE A 8 -4.39 -4.52 -3.25
N ASN A 9 -3.19 -5.10 -3.44
CA ASN A 9 -2.99 -6.56 -3.53
C ASN A 9 -3.47 -7.34 -2.29
N ILE A 10 -3.41 -6.72 -1.11
CA ILE A 10 -3.84 -7.31 0.17
C ILE A 10 -5.05 -6.59 0.79
N ALA A 11 -5.70 -5.70 0.03
CA ALA A 11 -6.89 -5.00 0.49
C ALA A 11 -8.01 -6.02 0.73
N THR A 12 -8.68 -5.89 1.87
CA THR A 12 -9.73 -6.82 2.30
C THR A 12 -11.03 -6.08 2.52
N VAL A 13 -12.12 -6.60 1.96
CA VAL A 13 -13.47 -6.08 2.21
C VAL A 13 -13.99 -6.71 3.49
N LEU A 14 -14.19 -5.90 4.53
CA LEU A 14 -14.84 -6.31 5.76
C LEU A 14 -16.32 -5.96 5.69
N LYS A 15 -17.20 -6.87 6.12
CA LYS A 15 -18.61 -6.53 6.41
C LYS A 15 -18.71 -5.91 7.81
N ASP A 16 -19.80 -5.22 8.10
CA ASP A 16 -19.97 -4.33 9.27
C ASP A 16 -19.46 -4.89 10.62
N THR A 17 -19.65 -6.18 10.88
CA THR A 17 -19.22 -6.83 12.13
C THR A 17 -18.02 -7.76 11.96
N GLU A 18 -17.52 -7.95 10.74
CA GLU A 18 -16.38 -8.81 10.46
C GLU A 18 -15.06 -8.10 10.82
N LYS A 19 -14.10 -8.89 11.30
CA LYS A 19 -12.73 -8.44 11.58
C LYS A 19 -11.75 -9.36 10.88
N ALA A 20 -10.66 -8.79 10.38
CA ALA A 20 -9.56 -9.56 9.82
C ALA A 20 -8.70 -10.15 10.94
N THR A 21 -8.14 -11.34 10.70
CA THR A 21 -7.27 -12.03 11.66
C THR A 21 -5.95 -12.50 11.05
N SER A 22 -5.85 -12.55 9.72
CA SER A 22 -4.64 -12.92 9.01
C SER A 22 -3.54 -11.89 9.19
N MET A 23 -2.29 -12.30 9.38
CA MET A 23 -1.17 -11.36 9.37
C MET A 23 -0.76 -11.05 7.92
N ALA A 24 -1.25 -9.93 7.37
CA ALA A 24 -0.88 -9.44 6.04
C ALA A 24 -0.45 -7.97 6.11
N GLY A 25 0.66 -7.63 5.46
CA GLY A 25 1.22 -6.28 5.43
C GLY A 25 2.74 -6.23 5.55
N THR A 26 3.31 -5.03 5.44
CA THR A 26 4.73 -4.80 5.67
C THR A 26 4.97 -4.54 7.15
N LYS A 27 5.57 -5.51 7.88
CA LYS A 27 5.76 -5.49 9.34
C LYS A 27 6.04 -4.13 9.99
N PRO A 28 6.96 -3.28 9.46
CA PRO A 28 7.31 -2.01 10.11
C PRO A 28 6.19 -0.96 10.12
N TYR A 29 5.15 -1.15 9.30
CA TYR A 29 3.99 -0.26 9.21
C TYR A 29 2.71 -0.87 9.80
N MET A 30 2.76 -2.14 10.22
CA MET A 30 1.60 -2.85 10.75
C MET A 30 1.29 -2.40 12.18
N ALA A 31 0.01 -2.31 12.49
CA ALA A 31 -0.47 -1.91 13.80
C ALA A 31 -0.29 -3.04 14.85
N PRO A 32 -0.14 -2.71 16.15
CA PRO A 32 0.07 -3.69 17.21
C PRO A 32 -1.01 -4.78 17.24
N GLU A 33 -2.28 -4.42 17.04
CA GLU A 33 -3.41 -5.37 17.08
C GLU A 33 -3.37 -6.43 15.97
N VAL A 34 -2.67 -6.18 14.86
CA VAL A 34 -2.50 -7.20 13.80
C VAL A 34 -1.63 -8.35 14.29
N PHE A 35 -0.57 -8.05 15.04
CA PHE A 35 0.31 -9.05 15.63
C PHE A 35 -0.37 -9.81 16.79
N HIS A 36 -1.11 -9.11 17.65
CA HIS A 36 -1.89 -9.76 18.72
C HIS A 36 -2.96 -10.69 18.16
N SER A 37 -3.66 -10.27 17.09
CA SER A 37 -4.65 -11.13 16.42
C SER A 37 -4.03 -12.41 15.86
N PHE A 38 -2.81 -12.33 15.35
CA PHE A 38 -2.11 -13.48 14.78
C PHE A 38 -1.59 -14.46 15.85
N MET A 39 -1.01 -13.95 16.95
CA MET A 39 -0.40 -14.79 17.98
C MET A 39 -1.40 -15.40 18.96
N GLU A 40 -2.35 -14.60 19.45
CA GLU A 40 -3.19 -14.95 20.60
C GLU A 40 -4.60 -15.39 20.19
N GLY A 41 -4.88 -15.47 18.88
CA GLY A 41 -6.25 -15.62 18.38
C GLY A 41 -7.13 -14.45 18.86
N GLY A 42 -6.55 -13.26 18.93
CA GLY A 42 -7.20 -12.04 19.44
C GLY A 42 -8.47 -11.67 18.68
N PRO A 43 -9.18 -10.60 19.10
CA PRO A 43 -10.51 -10.26 18.58
C PRO A 43 -10.53 -9.84 17.10
N GLY A 44 -9.40 -9.88 16.39
CA GLY A 44 -9.24 -9.35 15.05
C GLY A 44 -9.01 -7.84 15.02
N TYR A 45 -8.74 -7.32 13.82
CA TYR A 45 -8.52 -5.91 13.54
C TYR A 45 -9.43 -5.42 12.40
N SER A 46 -9.53 -4.11 12.26
CA SER A 46 -10.38 -3.43 11.28
C SER A 46 -9.68 -2.17 10.74
N TYR A 47 -10.42 -1.22 10.17
CA TYR A 47 -9.93 0.00 9.54
C TYR A 47 -8.92 0.87 10.33
N PRO A 48 -8.91 0.92 11.68
CA PRO A 48 -7.91 1.69 12.43
C PRO A 48 -6.44 1.33 12.14
N VAL A 49 -6.16 0.16 11.56
CA VAL A 49 -4.79 -0.25 11.19
C VAL A 49 -4.19 0.64 10.10
N ASP A 50 -5.00 1.12 9.15
CA ASP A 50 -4.53 1.98 8.06
C ASP A 50 -4.11 3.36 8.59
N TRP A 51 -4.79 3.84 9.62
CA TRP A 51 -4.47 5.10 10.30
C TRP A 51 -3.17 5.01 11.11
N TRP A 52 -2.89 3.84 11.69
CA TRP A 52 -1.58 3.58 12.29
C TRP A 52 -0.48 3.65 11.25
N SER A 53 -0.65 2.96 10.11
CA SER A 53 0.32 2.98 9.01
C SER A 53 0.55 4.40 8.49
N LEU A 54 -0.52 5.21 8.35
CA LEU A 54 -0.41 6.63 8.04
C LEU A 54 0.43 7.39 9.09
N GLY A 55 0.25 7.09 10.37
CA GLY A 55 1.07 7.66 11.46
C GLY A 55 2.55 7.28 11.35
N ILE A 56 2.86 6.02 11.02
CA ILE A 56 4.24 5.55 10.82
C ILE A 56 4.87 6.28 9.64
N THR A 57 4.17 6.34 8.50
CA THR A 57 4.63 7.04 7.29
C THR A 57 4.83 8.53 7.54
N ALA A 58 3.89 9.21 8.20
CA ALA A 58 4.02 10.63 8.52
C ALA A 58 5.21 10.91 9.44
N TYR A 59 5.41 10.06 10.46
CA TYR A 59 6.59 10.15 11.33
C TYR A 59 7.89 9.97 10.53
N GLU A 60 7.95 8.96 9.67
CA GLU A 60 9.12 8.65 8.86
C GLU A 60 9.46 9.78 7.89
N LEU A 61 8.47 10.38 7.24
CA LEU A 61 8.68 11.53 6.36
C LEU A 61 9.24 12.76 7.11
N LEU A 62 8.85 12.96 8.37
CA LEU A 62 9.33 14.07 9.20
C LEU A 62 10.70 13.81 9.81
N ARG A 63 11.01 12.56 10.16
CA ARG A 63 12.22 12.19 10.89
C ARG A 63 13.34 11.70 9.97
N GLY A 64 13.01 11.06 8.86
CA GLY A 64 13.90 10.31 7.98
C GLY A 64 14.05 8.83 8.35
N TRP A 65 13.43 8.37 9.45
CA TRP A 65 13.38 6.96 9.86
C TRP A 65 12.13 6.68 10.68
N ARG A 66 11.74 5.41 10.79
CA ARG A 66 10.52 4.94 11.48
C ARG A 66 10.66 5.02 13.00
N PRO A 67 9.55 5.10 13.75
CA PRO A 67 9.59 5.23 15.21
C PRO A 67 9.95 3.93 15.95
N TYR A 68 9.87 2.79 15.27
CA TYR A 68 10.17 1.45 15.80
C TYR A 68 11.17 0.75 14.87
N ASP A 69 12.13 0.04 15.45
CA ASP A 69 13.17 -0.66 14.69
C ASP A 69 12.71 -2.06 14.26
N ILE A 70 11.72 -2.08 13.38
CA ILE A 70 11.11 -3.30 12.87
C ILE A 70 11.58 -3.55 11.44
N HIS A 71 11.94 -4.80 11.16
CA HIS A 71 12.30 -5.30 9.84
C HIS A 71 11.39 -6.46 9.44
N SER A 72 11.43 -6.85 8.16
CA SER A 72 10.69 -8.02 7.64
C SER A 72 11.08 -9.32 8.35
N SER A 73 12.34 -9.43 8.78
CA SER A 73 12.89 -10.57 9.50
C SER A 73 12.64 -10.55 11.02
N THR A 74 12.19 -9.43 11.60
CA THR A 74 11.98 -9.33 13.05
C THR A 74 10.89 -10.33 13.49
N PRO A 75 11.16 -11.17 14.51
CA PRO A 75 10.18 -12.09 15.09
C PRO A 75 8.96 -11.35 15.65
N VAL A 76 7.79 -11.99 15.61
CA VAL A 76 6.54 -11.34 16.06
C VAL A 76 6.56 -11.07 17.57
N GLU A 77 7.14 -11.99 18.35
CA GLU A 77 7.30 -11.88 19.80
C GLU A 77 8.12 -10.64 20.17
N GLU A 78 9.19 -10.37 19.41
CA GLU A 78 10.05 -9.20 19.60
C GLU A 78 9.30 -7.90 19.28
N ILE A 79 8.52 -7.89 18.20
CA ILE A 79 7.69 -6.74 17.81
C ILE A 79 6.65 -6.43 18.91
N VAL A 80 5.96 -7.44 19.42
CA VAL A 80 4.97 -7.26 20.51
C VAL A 80 5.65 -6.73 21.77
N ASN A 81 6.82 -7.25 22.13
CA ASN A 81 7.60 -6.75 23.27
C ASN A 81 8.07 -5.30 23.07
N MET A 82 8.50 -4.95 21.85
CA MET A 82 8.87 -3.58 21.47
C MET A 82 7.68 -2.63 21.64
N PHE A 83 6.50 -2.99 21.14
CA PHE A 83 5.28 -2.21 21.36
C PHE A 83 4.87 -2.14 22.83
N ARG A 84 5.29 -3.07 23.70
CA ARG A 84 5.01 -2.98 25.14
C ARG A 84 6.00 -2.06 25.86
N ALA A 85 7.28 -2.22 25.58
CA ALA A 85 8.37 -1.58 26.32
C ALA A 85 8.68 -0.16 25.81
N GLU A 86 8.64 0.05 24.50
CA GLU A 86 9.15 1.27 23.89
C GLU A 86 8.09 2.36 23.74
N ARG A 87 8.54 3.60 23.90
CA ARG A 87 7.75 4.80 23.65
C ARG A 87 8.30 5.52 22.42
N VAL A 88 7.40 5.96 21.55
CA VAL A 88 7.78 6.78 20.40
C VAL A 88 8.45 8.06 20.88
N HIS A 89 9.65 8.32 20.36
CA HIS A 89 10.39 9.53 20.65
C HIS A 89 9.98 10.64 19.66
N TYR A 90 9.51 11.77 20.18
CA TYR A 90 9.12 12.92 19.36
C TYR A 90 10.16 14.03 19.50
N SER A 91 10.64 14.57 18.38
CA SER A 91 11.61 15.67 18.41
C SER A 91 11.03 16.91 19.10
N SER A 92 11.82 17.58 19.93
CA SER A 92 11.45 18.85 20.54
C SER A 92 11.35 20.00 19.53
N THR A 93 11.92 19.82 18.33
CA THR A 93 11.85 20.80 17.22
C THR A 93 10.53 20.76 16.47
N TRP A 94 9.71 19.72 16.66
CA TRP A 94 8.44 19.59 15.97
C TRP A 94 7.35 20.43 16.65
N SER A 95 6.39 20.91 15.85
CA SER A 95 5.27 21.68 16.39
C SER A 95 4.45 20.82 17.36
N LYS A 96 3.95 21.43 18.44
CA LYS A 96 3.12 20.73 19.43
C LYS A 96 1.88 20.08 18.79
N GLY A 97 1.29 20.75 17.79
CA GLY A 97 0.15 20.24 17.03
C GLY A 97 0.48 18.99 16.22
N MET A 98 1.61 18.98 15.50
CA MET A 98 2.07 17.80 14.77
C MET A 98 2.36 16.62 15.70
N VAL A 99 3.07 16.86 16.81
CA VAL A 99 3.32 15.83 17.83
C VAL A 99 2.01 15.28 18.41
N SER A 100 1.03 16.16 18.68
CA SER A 100 -0.29 15.72 19.16
C SER A 100 -1.02 14.87 18.13
N LEU A 101 -0.95 15.22 16.84
CA LEU A 101 -1.58 14.46 15.78
C LEU A 101 -0.95 13.07 15.66
N LEU A 102 0.38 13.00 15.59
CA LEU A 102 1.13 11.73 15.52
C LEU A 102 0.86 10.83 16.73
N ARG A 103 0.77 11.40 17.95
CA ARG A 103 0.46 10.61 19.15
C ARG A 103 -0.91 9.93 19.08
N LYS A 104 -1.91 10.58 18.48
CA LYS A 104 -3.24 9.98 18.34
C LYS A 104 -3.31 8.99 17.16
N LEU A 105 -2.54 9.18 16.09
CA LEU A 105 -2.39 8.18 15.02
C LEU A 105 -1.62 6.94 15.49
N LEU A 106 -0.60 7.14 16.32
CA LEU A 106 0.26 6.09 16.89
C LEU A 106 -0.21 5.64 18.28
N ALA A 107 -1.50 5.78 18.57
CA ALA A 107 -2.10 5.18 19.76
C ALA A 107 -2.11 3.65 19.59
N LYS A 108 -1.50 2.93 20.52
CA LYS A 108 -1.37 1.46 20.46
C LYS A 108 -2.72 0.76 20.59
N ASP A 109 -3.60 1.32 21.43
CA ASP A 109 -5.00 0.92 21.52
C ASP A 109 -5.79 1.50 20.33
N PRO A 110 -6.38 0.67 19.46
CA PRO A 110 -7.15 1.14 18.30
C PRO A 110 -8.37 1.99 18.69
N GLU A 111 -8.98 1.76 19.86
CA GLU A 111 -10.15 2.55 20.32
C GLU A 111 -9.76 3.98 20.73
N CYS A 112 -8.50 4.18 21.11
CA CYS A 112 -7.94 5.50 21.41
C CYS A 112 -7.30 6.17 20.17
N ARG A 113 -7.28 5.49 19.02
CA ARG A 113 -6.62 5.95 17.81
C ARG A 113 -7.55 6.79 16.95
N LEU A 114 -7.02 7.83 16.30
CA LEU A 114 -7.74 8.49 15.21
C LEU A 114 -8.02 7.47 14.12
N SER A 115 -9.28 7.30 13.76
CA SER A 115 -9.70 6.24 12.85
C SER A 115 -10.75 6.69 11.83
N SER A 116 -11.01 8.00 11.76
CA SER A 116 -11.92 8.59 10.79
C SER A 116 -11.42 9.94 10.27
N VAL A 117 -11.90 10.32 9.10
CA VAL A 117 -11.65 11.65 8.51
C VAL A 117 -12.19 12.75 9.43
N THR A 118 -13.35 12.53 10.05
CA THR A 118 -13.95 13.45 11.02
C THR A 118 -13.04 13.71 12.21
N ASP A 119 -12.34 12.68 12.73
CA ASP A 119 -11.44 12.88 13.86
C ASP A 119 -10.24 13.76 13.46
N ILE A 120 -9.69 13.56 12.26
CA ILE A 120 -8.61 14.39 11.71
C ILE A 120 -9.05 15.83 11.52
N GLN A 121 -10.23 16.03 10.92
CA GLN A 121 -10.82 17.35 10.70
C GLN A 121 -11.07 18.10 12.02
N SER A 122 -11.40 17.37 13.09
CA SER A 122 -11.59 17.94 14.43
C SER A 122 -10.29 18.33 15.15
N SER A 123 -9.13 17.98 14.59
CA SER A 123 -7.84 18.29 15.20
C SER A 123 -7.57 19.80 15.20
N PRO A 124 -7.29 20.43 16.36
CA PRO A 124 -6.97 21.86 16.41
C PRO A 124 -5.75 22.24 15.56
N TYR A 125 -4.86 21.29 15.28
CA TYR A 125 -3.68 21.51 14.44
C TYR A 125 -4.03 21.70 12.96
N LEU A 126 -5.19 21.22 12.52
CA LEU A 126 -5.64 21.29 11.11
C LEU A 126 -6.88 22.18 10.97
N ALA A 127 -7.13 23.07 11.92
CA ALA A 127 -8.31 23.93 11.95
C ALA A 127 -8.33 24.97 10.82
N ASP A 128 -7.18 25.31 10.26
CA ASP A 128 -6.99 26.23 9.14
C ASP A 128 -7.04 25.53 7.76
N VAL A 129 -7.19 24.21 7.73
CA VAL A 129 -7.25 23.43 6.48
C VAL A 129 -8.65 23.50 5.87
N ASN A 130 -8.74 24.00 4.64
CA ASN A 130 -9.94 23.87 3.82
C ASN A 130 -9.99 22.48 3.17
N TRP A 131 -10.79 21.58 3.76
CA TRP A 131 -10.89 20.18 3.34
C TRP A 131 -11.55 20.00 1.97
N ASP A 132 -12.49 20.87 1.58
CA ASP A 132 -13.10 20.84 0.26
C ASP A 132 -12.06 21.18 -0.82
N ALA A 133 -11.24 22.20 -0.58
CA ALA A 133 -10.13 22.55 -1.46
C ALA A 133 -9.06 21.44 -1.54
N VAL A 134 -8.84 20.68 -0.46
CA VAL A 134 -7.96 19.50 -0.47
C VAL A 134 -8.55 18.41 -1.37
N LEU A 135 -9.84 18.10 -1.22
CA LEU A 135 -10.53 17.08 -2.00
C LEU A 135 -10.52 17.42 -3.50
N GLU A 136 -10.76 18.68 -3.84
CA GLU A 136 -10.71 19.21 -5.21
C GLU A 136 -9.28 19.38 -5.75
N LYS A 137 -8.25 19.07 -4.95
CA LYS A 137 -6.83 19.27 -5.28
C LYS A 137 -6.49 20.72 -5.64
N ALA A 138 -7.23 21.67 -5.10
CA ALA A 138 -7.01 23.10 -5.27
C ALA A 138 -5.87 23.64 -4.36
N VAL A 139 -5.53 22.92 -3.29
CA VAL A 139 -4.39 23.26 -2.44
C VAL A 139 -3.07 22.92 -3.15
N ALA A 140 -2.22 23.93 -3.38
CA ALA A 140 -0.92 23.73 -4.01
C ALA A 140 0.00 22.85 -3.13
N PRO A 141 0.59 21.77 -3.67
CA PRO A 141 1.49 20.91 -2.90
C PRO A 141 2.84 21.59 -2.67
N GLY A 142 3.43 21.40 -1.49
CA GLY A 142 4.74 21.97 -1.15
C GLY A 142 5.91 21.44 -2.01
N PHE A 143 5.70 20.32 -2.70
CA PHE A 143 6.65 19.77 -3.67
C PHE A 143 5.95 19.37 -4.98
N VAL A 144 6.56 19.75 -6.10
CA VAL A 144 6.14 19.33 -7.44
C VAL A 144 7.31 18.56 -8.07
N PRO A 145 7.16 17.23 -8.26
CA PRO A 145 8.19 16.43 -8.91
C PRO A 145 8.52 16.97 -10.31
N ASN A 146 9.78 16.84 -10.73
CA ASN A 146 10.21 17.31 -12.04
C ASN A 146 9.57 16.45 -13.13
N LYS A 147 8.95 17.08 -14.13
CA LYS A 147 8.30 16.39 -15.25
C LYS A 147 9.29 15.76 -16.24
N GLY A 148 10.53 16.24 -16.30
CA GLY A 148 11.56 15.78 -17.23
C GLY A 148 12.49 14.70 -16.67
N ARG A 149 12.28 14.27 -15.43
CA ARG A 149 13.07 13.24 -14.77
C ARG A 149 12.14 12.21 -14.16
N LEU A 150 12.44 10.94 -14.38
CA LEU A 150 11.75 9.84 -13.72
C LEU A 150 11.91 10.00 -12.21
N ASN A 151 10.80 9.93 -11.50
CA ASN A 151 10.77 10.06 -10.04
C ASN A 151 10.88 8.69 -9.34
N CYS A 152 10.90 7.61 -10.14
CA CYS A 152 11.15 6.23 -9.76
C CYS A 152 12.59 5.84 -10.14
N ASP A 153 13.12 4.83 -9.46
CA ASP A 153 14.42 4.27 -9.79
C ASP A 153 14.36 3.64 -11.21
N PRO A 154 15.22 4.08 -12.16
CA PRO A 154 15.23 3.60 -13.54
C PRO A 154 15.38 2.07 -13.67
N THR A 155 15.88 1.40 -12.63
CA THR A 155 16.05 -0.05 -12.61
C THR A 155 14.71 -0.80 -12.69
N PHE A 156 13.63 -0.21 -12.16
CA PHE A 156 12.26 -0.76 -12.29
C PHE A 156 11.66 -0.50 -13.67
N GLU A 157 12.09 0.55 -14.37
CA GLU A 157 11.70 0.79 -15.76
C GLU A 157 12.51 -0.04 -16.75
N LEU A 158 13.73 -0.46 -16.42
CA LEU A 158 14.51 -1.33 -17.30
C LEU A 158 13.79 -2.66 -17.54
N GLU A 159 13.13 -3.23 -16.54
CA GLU A 159 12.28 -4.41 -16.76
C GLU A 159 11.13 -4.12 -17.72
N GLU A 160 10.43 -2.99 -17.55
CA GLU A 160 9.32 -2.59 -18.42
C GLU A 160 9.77 -2.26 -19.86
N MET A 161 10.90 -1.55 -20.01
CA MET A 161 11.55 -1.22 -21.29
C MET A 161 12.14 -2.45 -22.02
N ILE A 162 12.58 -3.47 -21.28
CA ILE A 162 13.12 -4.71 -21.85
C ILE A 162 11.99 -5.70 -22.18
N LEU A 163 10.88 -5.69 -21.42
CA LEU A 163 9.70 -6.53 -21.64
C LEU A 163 8.80 -6.02 -22.78
N GLU A 164 8.81 -4.72 -23.08
CA GLU A 164 8.15 -4.18 -24.27
C GLU A 164 8.84 -4.63 -25.57
N SER A 165 8.32 -5.69 -26.18
CA SER A 165 8.82 -6.29 -27.42
C SER A 165 8.82 -5.38 -28.68
N LYS A 166 8.41 -4.10 -28.60
CA LYS A 166 8.45 -3.11 -29.70
C LYS A 166 8.65 -1.66 -29.20
N PRO A 167 9.89 -1.20 -29.00
CA PRO A 167 10.14 0.23 -28.83
C PRO A 167 9.76 0.98 -30.14
N LEU A 168 9.10 2.12 -30.01
CA LEU A 168 8.48 2.90 -31.10
C LEU A 168 9.36 3.06 -32.39
N HIS A 169 8.88 2.43 -33.47
CA HIS A 169 9.16 2.57 -34.92
C HIS A 169 10.16 3.62 -35.48
N LYS A 170 11.13 3.16 -36.31
CA LYS A 170 11.18 3.40 -37.80
C LYS A 170 12.41 2.76 -38.49
N LYS A 171 12.20 1.67 -39.26
CA LYS A 171 12.57 1.57 -40.70
C LYS A 171 12.04 0.26 -41.30
N LYS A 172 11.32 0.39 -42.43
CA LYS A 172 10.84 -0.71 -43.29
C LYS A 172 11.99 -1.65 -43.66
N LYS A 173 11.92 -2.92 -43.26
CA LYS A 173 12.35 -4.03 -44.10
C LYS A 173 11.52 -5.27 -43.80
N ARG A 174 10.76 -5.68 -44.82
CA ARG A 174 9.96 -6.90 -44.88
C ARG A 174 10.84 -8.12 -44.62
N LEU A 175 10.36 -9.05 -43.81
CA LEU A 175 10.53 -10.50 -44.05
C LEU A 175 9.25 -11.18 -43.58
N ALA A 176 8.60 -11.85 -44.53
CA ALA A 176 7.40 -12.65 -44.35
C ALA A 176 7.77 -14.04 -43.81
N LYS A 177 6.74 -14.75 -43.30
CA LYS A 177 6.72 -16.14 -42.79
C LYS A 177 7.40 -16.32 -41.42
N SER A 178 6.73 -16.90 -40.44
CA SER A 178 6.11 -18.23 -40.51
C SER A 178 4.87 -18.37 -39.60
N LYS A 179 3.70 -18.60 -40.20
CA LYS A 179 2.65 -19.43 -39.59
C LYS A 179 3.08 -20.89 -39.83
N SER A 180 3.75 -21.50 -38.86
CA SER A 180 4.00 -22.95 -38.83
C SER A 180 4.67 -23.30 -37.50
N ARG A 181 3.84 -23.67 -36.53
CA ARG A 181 4.11 -24.72 -35.53
C ARG A 181 2.83 -25.01 -34.74
N ASP A 182 1.76 -25.27 -35.50
CA ASP A 182 0.61 -26.05 -35.04
C ASP A 182 0.88 -27.48 -35.53
N ALA A 183 1.48 -28.32 -34.69
CA ALA A 183 1.52 -29.79 -34.77
C ALA A 183 2.70 -30.37 -33.96
N THR A 184 2.60 -30.28 -32.62
CA THR A 184 3.15 -31.29 -31.69
C THR A 184 2.61 -30.98 -30.29
N LYS A 185 1.31 -31.20 -30.10
CA LYS A 185 0.76 -31.38 -28.75
C LYS A 185 0.96 -32.85 -28.38
N GLU A 186 2.14 -33.18 -27.88
CA GLU A 186 2.28 -34.38 -27.06
C GLU A 186 1.52 -34.13 -25.75
N SER A 187 0.58 -35.03 -25.48
CA SER A 187 -0.40 -34.96 -24.41
C SER A 187 0.24 -35.13 -23.04
N CYS A 188 0.66 -34.04 -22.43
CA CYS A 188 0.92 -33.98 -20.99
C CYS A 188 -0.41 -33.66 -20.26
N PRO A 189 -0.86 -34.46 -19.27
CA PRO A 189 -2.08 -34.18 -18.49
C PRO A 189 -2.07 -32.80 -17.81
N LEU A 190 -0.88 -32.32 -17.43
CA LEU A 190 -0.65 -30.97 -16.91
C LEU A 190 -1.05 -29.88 -17.92
N SER A 191 -0.87 -30.14 -19.22
CA SER A 191 -1.26 -29.19 -20.27
C SER A 191 -2.77 -29.08 -20.45
N ALA A 192 -3.50 -30.19 -20.26
CA ALA A 192 -4.97 -30.20 -20.36
C ALA A 192 -5.61 -29.50 -19.16
N HIS A 193 -5.11 -29.78 -17.95
CA HIS A 193 -5.57 -29.12 -16.73
C HIS A 193 -5.28 -27.62 -16.74
N LEU A 194 -4.06 -27.21 -17.11
CA LEU A 194 -3.72 -25.80 -17.27
C LEU A 194 -4.64 -25.10 -18.28
N GLN A 195 -4.91 -25.76 -19.41
CA GLN A 195 -5.77 -25.20 -20.44
C GLN A 195 -7.23 -25.05 -19.97
N GLN A 196 -7.71 -25.94 -19.12
CA GLN A 196 -9.01 -25.81 -18.46
C GLN A 196 -9.02 -24.61 -17.48
N CYS A 197 -8.00 -24.46 -16.65
CA CYS A 197 -7.88 -23.30 -15.74
C CYS A 197 -7.87 -21.96 -16.48
N LEU A 198 -7.15 -21.88 -17.61
CA LEU A 198 -7.11 -20.68 -18.45
C LEU A 198 -8.47 -20.33 -19.05
N GLU A 199 -9.25 -21.34 -19.45
CA GLU A 199 -10.60 -21.12 -19.98
C GLU A 199 -11.56 -20.65 -18.88
N THR A 200 -11.47 -21.21 -17.67
CA THR A 200 -12.25 -20.73 -16.51
C THR A 200 -11.93 -19.26 -16.21
N VAL A 201 -10.64 -18.89 -16.13
CA VAL A 201 -10.24 -17.48 -15.92
C VAL A 201 -10.84 -16.58 -17.00
N ARG A 202 -10.81 -17.01 -18.27
CA ARG A 202 -11.37 -16.24 -19.37
C ARG A 202 -12.89 -16.04 -19.25
N GLN A 203 -13.62 -17.04 -18.77
CA GLN A 203 -15.08 -17.00 -18.63
C GLN A 203 -15.53 -16.19 -17.41
N GLU A 204 -14.78 -16.24 -16.32
CA GLU A 204 -15.09 -15.53 -15.07
C GLU A 204 -14.58 -14.07 -15.06
N PHE A 205 -13.62 -13.73 -15.93
CA PHE A 205 -13.07 -12.37 -15.99
C PHE A 205 -14.09 -11.35 -16.50
N ILE A 206 -14.43 -10.39 -15.65
CA ILE A 206 -15.36 -9.30 -15.98
C ILE A 206 -14.56 -8.09 -16.49
N ILE A 207 -14.82 -7.69 -17.74
CA ILE A 207 -14.24 -6.48 -18.31
C ILE A 207 -14.82 -5.27 -17.58
N PHE A 208 -13.96 -4.52 -16.89
CA PHE A 208 -14.32 -3.24 -16.28
C PHE A 208 -13.84 -2.08 -17.17
N ASN A 209 -14.74 -1.15 -17.49
CA ASN A 209 -14.42 0.09 -18.17
C ASN A 209 -15.16 1.23 -17.44
N ARG A 210 -14.40 2.17 -16.87
CA ARG A 210 -14.96 3.30 -16.11
C ARG A 210 -15.67 4.34 -16.99
N GLU A 211 -15.33 4.41 -18.28
CA GLU A 211 -15.83 5.44 -19.20
C GLU A 211 -17.10 5.02 -19.97
N LYS A 212 -17.46 3.73 -19.90
CA LYS A 212 -18.69 3.18 -20.49
C LYS A 212 -19.70 2.88 -19.40
#